data_AF-A0AAW5IJD7-F1
#
_entry.id   AF-A0AAW5IJD7-F1
#
_cell.length_a   1.000
_cell.length_b   1.000
_cell.length_c   1.000
_cell.angle_alpha   90.00
_cell.angle_beta   90.00
_cell.angle_gamma   90.00
#
_symmetry.space_group_name_H-M   'P 1'
#
loop_
_entity.id
_entity.type
_entity.pdbx_description
1 polymer ?
#
loop_
_entity_poly.entity_id
_entity_poly.type
_entity_poly.pdbx_seq_one_letter_code
_entity_poly.pdbx_strand_id
1 'polypeptide(L)'
;MDKRRKPAIREPRPHLTMEEMRSYLTSLKEIESVTGIRYIKLHVTAKMIIGIREASGKEFTINLDDLFRAYNECLRFTSPEVKKYIFMGHSPAVALLRRLQNRQPFDTESFHEEEKK
;
A
#
# COMPACT_ATOMS: atom_id res chain seq x y z
N MET A 1 -15.53 -4.71 34.92
CA MET A 1 -15.55 -5.74 33.85
C MET A 1 -15.33 -5.05 32.53
N ASP A 2 -14.06 -4.77 32.24
CA ASP A 2 -13.63 -3.97 31.10
C ASP A 2 -13.87 -4.73 29.80
N LYS A 3 -14.68 -4.10 28.94
CA LYS A 3 -15.09 -4.62 27.64
C LYS A 3 -13.86 -5.08 26.87
N ARG A 4 -13.78 -6.38 26.58
CA ARG A 4 -12.81 -7.04 25.70
C ARG A 4 -12.55 -6.16 24.47
N ARG A 5 -11.43 -5.42 24.46
CA ARG A 5 -10.90 -4.81 23.24
C ARG A 5 -10.56 -5.98 22.33
N LYS A 6 -11.39 -6.24 21.32
CA LYS A 6 -11.03 -7.14 20.21
C LYS A 6 -9.61 -6.74 19.79
N PRO A 7 -8.65 -7.67 19.70
CA PRO A 7 -7.33 -7.32 19.21
C PRO A 7 -7.55 -6.66 17.85
N ALA A 8 -6.86 -5.56 17.61
CA ALA A 8 -6.91 -4.90 16.33
C ALA A 8 -6.24 -5.83 15.31
N ILE A 9 -7.02 -6.75 14.74
CA ILE A 9 -6.54 -7.71 13.75
C ILE A 9 -6.21 -6.90 12.50
N ARG A 10 -4.93 -6.89 12.16
CA ARG A 10 -4.41 -6.28 10.93
C ARG A 10 -5.04 -7.00 9.74
N GLU A 11 -5.48 -6.26 8.73
CA GLU A 11 -5.90 -6.87 7.46
C GLU A 11 -4.74 -7.71 6.88
N PRO A 12 -5.01 -8.92 6.36
CA PRO A 12 -4.00 -9.79 5.78
C PRO A 12 -3.34 -9.07 4.60
N ARG A 13 -2.01 -9.11 4.56
CA ARG A 13 -1.18 -8.46 3.55
C ARG A 13 0.14 -9.23 3.41
N PRO A 14 0.72 -9.31 2.21
CA PRO A 14 2.01 -9.96 2.02
C PRO A 14 3.11 -9.22 2.80
N HIS A 15 4.02 -9.97 3.41
CA HIS A 15 5.24 -9.37 3.94
C HIS A 15 6.08 -8.88 2.76
N LEU A 16 6.48 -7.61 2.82
CA LEU A 16 7.18 -6.94 1.72
C LEU A 16 8.36 -6.18 2.32
N THR A 17 9.53 -6.30 1.71
CA THR A 17 10.69 -5.47 2.07
C THR A 17 10.56 -4.09 1.44
N MET A 18 11.34 -3.13 1.93
CA MET A 18 11.36 -1.77 1.37
C MET A 18 11.80 -1.77 -0.10
N GLU A 19 12.75 -2.63 -0.45
CA GLU A 19 13.24 -2.79 -1.82
C GLU A 19 12.16 -3.36 -2.75
N GLU A 20 11.45 -4.40 -2.31
CA GLU A 20 10.34 -4.99 -3.06
C GLU A 20 9.20 -3.97 -3.27
N MET A 21 8.86 -3.20 -2.24
CA MET A 21 7.91 -2.10 -2.34
C MET A 21 8.35 -1.08 -3.38
N ARG A 22 9.60 -0.62 -3.28
CA ARG A 22 10.15 0.37 -4.20
C ARG A 22 10.13 -0.14 -5.64
N SER A 23 10.59 -1.36 -5.86
CA SER A 23 10.63 -2.00 -7.18
C SER A 23 9.24 -2.07 -7.79
N TYR A 24 8.25 -2.54 -7.02
CA TYR A 24 6.86 -2.59 -7.46
C TYR A 24 6.30 -1.21 -7.82
N LEU A 25 6.46 -0.24 -6.92
CA LEU A 25 5.93 1.10 -7.10
C LEU A 25 6.59 1.80 -8.30
N THR A 26 7.87 1.51 -8.57
CA THR A 26 8.60 2.03 -9.74
C THR A 26 8.04 1.47 -11.04
N SER A 27 7.55 0.23 -11.02
CA SER A 27 6.88 -0.39 -12.17
C SER A 27 5.48 0.20 -12.44
N LEU A 28 4.85 0.86 -11.45
CA LEU A 28 3.55 1.49 -11.64
C LEU A 28 3.71 2.83 -12.37
N LYS A 29 3.02 2.98 -13.50
CA LYS A 29 2.91 4.26 -14.23
C LYS A 29 1.67 5.06 -13.83
N GLU A 30 0.64 4.35 -13.43
CA GLU A 30 -0.65 4.89 -13.01
C GLU A 30 -1.31 3.98 -11.97
N ILE A 31 -2.19 4.55 -11.18
CA ILE A 31 -3.04 3.83 -10.23
C ILE A 31 -4.44 4.46 -10.20
N GLU A 32 -5.41 3.65 -9.81
CA GLU A 32 -6.77 4.10 -9.53
C GLU A 32 -7.11 3.78 -8.07
N SER A 33 -7.74 4.74 -7.40
CA SER A 33 -8.28 4.55 -6.05
C SER A 33 -9.63 3.85 -6.08
N VAL A 34 -10.04 3.28 -4.94
CA VAL A 34 -11.37 2.64 -4.78
C VAL A 34 -12.55 3.58 -5.05
N THR A 35 -12.33 4.89 -5.01
CA THR A 35 -13.33 5.92 -5.32
C THR A 35 -13.32 6.31 -6.80
N GLY A 36 -12.55 5.64 -7.65
CA GLY A 36 -12.44 5.93 -9.09
C GLY A 36 -11.53 7.11 -9.44
N ILE A 37 -10.77 7.67 -8.49
CA ILE A 37 -9.81 8.74 -8.78
C ILE A 37 -8.55 8.11 -9.35
N ARG A 38 -8.16 8.56 -10.54
CA ARG A 38 -6.93 8.15 -11.23
C ARG A 38 -5.75 9.07 -10.90
N TYR A 39 -4.60 8.44 -10.75
CA TYR A 39 -3.31 9.08 -10.55
C TYR A 39 -2.37 8.58 -11.63
N ILE A 40 -1.81 9.52 -12.39
CA ILE A 40 -1.00 9.27 -13.58
C ILE A 40 0.40 9.83 -13.38
N LYS A 41 1.31 9.48 -14.30
CA LYS A 41 2.71 9.94 -14.29
C LYS A 41 3.39 9.65 -12.95
N LEU A 42 3.15 8.46 -12.41
CA LEU A 42 3.80 8.02 -11.18
C LEU A 42 5.30 7.89 -11.41
N HIS A 43 6.07 8.48 -10.51
CA HIS A 43 7.51 8.46 -10.52
C HIS A 43 8.03 8.22 -9.10
N VAL A 44 8.82 7.16 -8.95
CA VAL A 44 9.44 6.83 -7.67
C VAL A 44 10.90 7.26 -7.70
N THR A 45 11.26 8.11 -6.75
CA THR A 45 12.63 8.58 -6.52
C THR A 45 13.29 7.74 -5.42
N ALA A 46 14.46 8.15 -4.93
CA ALA A 46 15.14 7.46 -3.84
C ALA A 46 14.35 7.50 -2.51
N LYS A 47 13.60 8.58 -2.24
CA LYS A 47 12.90 8.79 -0.96
C LYS A 47 11.41 9.08 -1.09
N MET A 48 10.96 9.49 -2.28
CA MET A 48 9.60 9.98 -2.49
C MET A 48 8.95 9.36 -3.72
N ILE A 49 7.65 9.22 -3.67
CA ILE A 49 6.77 8.86 -4.78
C ILE A 49 6.04 10.13 -5.18
N ILE A 50 6.14 10.48 -6.45
CA ILE A 50 5.57 11.67 -7.06
C ILE A 50 4.53 11.22 -8.08
N GLY A 51 3.43 11.93 -8.21
CA GLY A 51 2.44 11.66 -9.24
C GLY A 51 1.48 12.81 -9.43
N ILE A 52 0.62 12.72 -10.44
CA ILE A 52 -0.38 13.73 -10.75
C ILE A 52 -1.77 13.13 -10.64
N ARG A 53 -2.66 13.81 -9.93
CA ARG A 53 -4.08 13.47 -9.92
C ARG A 53 -4.70 13.89 -11.25
N GLU A 54 -5.15 12.93 -12.05
CA GLU A 54 -5.68 13.18 -13.40
C GLU A 54 -6.82 14.19 -13.38
N ALA A 55 -7.79 14.00 -12.48
CA ALA A 55 -8.99 14.84 -12.38
C ALA A 55 -8.74 16.32 -12.04
N SER A 56 -7.59 16.68 -11.45
CA SER A 56 -7.33 18.07 -11.03
C SER A 56 -6.00 18.62 -11.56
N GLY A 57 -5.17 17.79 -12.18
CA GLY A 57 -3.79 18.15 -12.54
C GLY A 57 -2.87 18.42 -11.34
N LYS A 58 -3.34 18.19 -10.10
CA LYS A 58 -2.56 18.48 -8.89
C LYS A 58 -1.51 17.41 -8.67
N GLU A 59 -0.27 17.83 -8.53
CA GLU A 59 0.85 16.99 -8.12
C GLU A 59 0.72 16.58 -6.66
N PHE A 60 1.13 15.36 -6.36
CA PHE A 60 1.27 14.86 -4.99
C PHE A 60 2.62 14.21 -4.80
N THR A 61 3.10 14.27 -3.57
CA THR A 61 4.33 13.62 -3.13
C THR A 61 4.05 12.83 -1.87
N ILE A 62 4.65 11.64 -1.76
CA ILE A 62 4.51 10.73 -0.62
C ILE A 62 5.91 10.22 -0.28
N ASN A 63 6.32 10.32 0.97
CA ASN A 63 7.55 9.68 1.42
C ASN A 63 7.43 8.16 1.35
N LEU A 64 8.44 7.52 0.76
CA LEU A 64 8.52 6.07 0.63
C LEU A 64 8.64 5.40 2.01
N ASP A 65 9.40 6.00 2.92
CA ASP A 65 9.57 5.51 4.30
C ASP A 65 8.26 5.57 5.08
N ASP A 66 7.57 6.72 5.05
CA ASP A 66 6.26 6.86 5.70
C ASP A 66 5.21 5.91 5.09
N LEU A 67 5.26 5.66 3.77
CA LEU A 67 4.40 4.69 3.11
C LEU A 67 4.71 3.26 3.56
N PHE A 68 5.99 2.89 3.65
CA PHE A 68 6.41 1.59 4.14
C PHE A 68 6.00 1.39 5.60
N ARG A 69 6.19 2.41 6.44
CA ARG A 69 5.77 2.39 7.83
C ARG A 69 4.25 2.26 7.95
N ALA A 70 3.50 3.03 7.17
CA ALA A 70 2.04 2.91 7.10
C ALA A 70 1.61 1.51 6.66
N TYR A 71 2.30 0.90 5.70
CA TYR A 71 2.03 -0.48 5.25
C TYR A 71 2.20 -1.51 6.37
N ASN A 72 3.20 -1.34 7.24
CA ASN A 72 3.49 -2.27 8.32
C ASN A 72 2.65 -2.02 9.58
N GLU A 73 2.41 -0.75 9.92
CA GLU A 73 1.79 -0.37 11.19
C GLU A 73 0.27 -0.15 11.10
N CYS A 74 -0.29 0.22 9.94
CA CYS A 74 -1.74 0.44 9.82
C CYS A 74 -2.51 -0.86 10.05
N LEU A 75 -3.57 -0.79 10.85
CA LEU A 75 -4.47 -1.92 11.04
C LEU A 75 -5.29 -2.17 9.77
N ARG A 76 -5.72 -1.07 9.14
CA ARG A 76 -6.49 -1.03 7.91
C ARG A 76 -6.04 0.12 7.01
N PHE A 77 -6.09 -0.08 5.69
CA PHE A 77 -5.75 0.97 4.72
C PHE A 77 -6.90 1.95 4.54
N THR A 78 -7.07 2.81 5.54
CA THR A 78 -8.09 3.86 5.57
C THR A 78 -7.43 5.21 5.81
N SER A 79 -8.02 6.27 5.26
CA SER A 79 -7.53 7.64 5.45
C SER A 79 -7.18 8.03 6.90
N PRO A 80 -7.99 7.74 7.94
CA PRO A 80 -7.65 8.09 9.32
C PRO A 80 -6.42 7.35 9.88
N GLU A 81 -6.20 6.11 9.47
CA GLU A 81 -5.01 5.34 9.88
C GLU A 81 -3.76 5.87 9.18
N VAL A 82 -3.86 6.06 7.86
CA VAL A 82 -2.75 6.54 7.02
C VAL A 82 -2.32 7.96 7.39
N LYS A 83 -3.27 8.82 7.82
CA LYS A 83 -3.00 10.17 8.35
C LYS A 83 -2.04 10.21 9.54
N LYS A 84 -1.87 9.10 10.26
CA LYS A 84 -0.94 9.01 11.40
C LYS A 84 0.53 8.96 10.96
N TYR A 85 0.78 8.54 9.72
CA TYR A 85 2.12 8.33 9.17
C TYR A 85 2.41 9.28 8.01
N ILE A 86 1.42 9.54 7.18
CA ILE A 86 1.56 10.35 5.96
C ILE A 86 0.82 11.66 6.17
N PHE A 87 1.52 12.78 5.96
CA PHE A 87 1.00 14.13 6.20
C PHE A 87 0.22 14.72 5.00
N MET A 88 0.58 14.32 3.78
CA MET A 88 0.00 14.82 2.53
C MET A 88 -0.24 13.68 1.55
N GLY A 89 -1.25 13.81 0.69
CA GLY A 89 -1.54 12.76 -0.29
C GLY A 89 -2.16 11.50 0.34
N HIS A 90 -3.01 11.64 1.36
CA HIS A 90 -3.66 10.48 2.01
C HIS A 90 -4.42 9.59 1.02
N SER A 91 -5.17 10.18 0.09
CA SER A 91 -5.96 9.43 -0.88
C SER A 91 -5.08 8.62 -1.87
N PRO A 92 -4.05 9.22 -2.51
CA PRO A 92 -3.12 8.43 -3.32
C PRO A 92 -2.33 7.40 -2.49
N ALA A 93 -1.96 7.72 -1.25
CA ALA A 93 -1.27 6.77 -0.37
C ALA A 93 -2.14 5.54 -0.08
N VAL A 94 -3.41 5.71 0.26
CA VAL A 94 -4.35 4.59 0.47
C VAL A 94 -4.46 3.75 -0.81
N ALA A 95 -4.53 4.37 -1.99
CA ALA A 95 -4.58 3.66 -3.26
C ALA A 95 -3.31 2.81 -3.52
N LEU A 96 -2.13 3.37 -3.22
CA LEU A 96 -0.84 2.66 -3.30
C LEU A 96 -0.79 1.48 -2.32
N LEU A 97 -1.16 1.69 -1.06
CA LEU A 97 -1.18 0.65 -0.03
C LEU A 97 -2.14 -0.48 -0.39
N ARG A 98 -3.30 -0.16 -0.95
CA ARG A 98 -4.27 -1.17 -1.42
C ARG A 98 -3.75 -1.95 -2.63
N ARG A 99 -3.02 -1.30 -3.53
CA ARG A 99 -2.32 -1.97 -4.64
C ARG A 99 -1.23 -2.93 -4.13
N LEU A 100 -0.47 -2.50 -3.12
CA LEU A 100 0.54 -3.34 -2.46
C LEU A 100 -0.11 -4.53 -1.74
N GLN A 101 -1.27 -4.33 -1.10
CA GLN A 101 -2.04 -5.39 -0.45
C GLN A 101 -2.56 -6.43 -1.44
N ASN A 102 -3.12 -5.95 -2.56
CA ASN A 102 -3.70 -6.78 -3.62
C ASN A 102 -2.64 -7.31 -4.58
N ARG A 103 -1.36 -7.02 -4.34
CA ARG A 103 -0.26 -7.68 -5.03
C ARG A 103 -0.39 -9.14 -4.61
N GLN A 104 -0.88 -9.99 -5.51
CA GLN A 104 -0.86 -11.42 -5.26
C GLN A 104 0.61 -11.76 -4.94
N PRO A 105 0.89 -12.44 -3.81
CA PRO A 105 2.17 -13.12 -3.70
C PRO A 105 2.23 -13.99 -4.94
N PHE A 106 3.25 -13.81 -5.78
CA PHE A 106 3.53 -14.83 -6.77
C PHE A 106 3.64 -16.13 -5.97
N ASP A 107 2.76 -17.07 -6.31
CA ASP A 107 2.59 -18.38 -5.73
C ASP A 107 3.96 -18.95 -5.31
N THR A 108 4.24 -18.91 -4.01
CA THR A 108 5.37 -19.65 -3.43
C THR A 108 4.81 -20.70 -2.49
N GLU A 109 3.76 -21.40 -2.94
CA GLU A 109 3.26 -22.61 -2.29
C GLU A 109 2.56 -23.51 -3.32
N SER A 110 3.28 -23.82 -4.41
CA SER A 110 3.02 -24.99 -5.23
C SER A 110 4.23 -25.93 -5.12
N PHE A 111 3.96 -27.16 -4.65
CA PHE A 111 4.85 -28.34 -4.44
C PHE A 111 5.75 -28.26 -3.20
N HIS A 112 5.73 -29.16 -2.22
CA HIS A 112 5.43 -30.61 -2.12
C HIS A 112 4.93 -30.86 -0.67
N GLU A 113 3.96 -31.73 -0.39
CA GLU A 113 4.25 -33.15 -0.19
C GLU A 113 3.04 -34.03 -0.52
N GLU A 114 3.37 -35.04 -1.31
CA GLU A 114 2.56 -36.17 -1.77
C GLU A 114 2.19 -37.10 -0.59
N GLU A 115 1.33 -38.08 -0.89
CA GLU A 115 1.07 -39.28 -0.08
C GLU A 115 0.21 -39.13 1.18
N LYS A 116 -1.10 -39.28 0.99
CA LYS A 116 -1.73 -40.48 1.57
C LYS A 116 -3.08 -40.85 0.94
N LYS A 117 -3.00 -41.98 0.24
CA LYS A 117 -3.94 -43.13 0.24
C LYS A 117 -4.84 -43.29 -0.98
#